data_AF-A0A975AQS1-F1
#
_entry.id   AF-A0A975AQS1-F1
#
_cell.length_a   1.000
_cell.length_b   1.000
_cell.length_c   1.000
_cell.angle_alpha   90.00
_cell.angle_beta   90.00
_cell.angle_gamma   90.00
#
_symmetry.space_group_name_H-M   'P 1'
#
loop_
_entity.id
_entity.type
_entity.pdbx_description
1 polymer ?
#
loop_
_entity_poly.entity_id
_entity_poly.type
_entity_poly.pdbx_seq_one_letter_code
_entity_poly.pdbx_strand_id
1 'polypeptide(L)'
;MTLLEDRTAVFIVRIWCERGDGESAASEWRGSVEHVDSGQRVFFRHLDAVQEFMKPHLQGIGIDAQQRFWERISTVIEDAPAAAALAPVTVRVESPTVITARKRR
;
A
#
# COMPACT_ATOMS: atom_id res chain seq x y z
N MET A 1 9.79 -2.17 24.01
CA MET A 1 9.17 -2.20 22.67
C MET A 1 10.02 -3.15 21.85
N THR A 2 9.36 -4.07 21.16
CA THR A 2 9.97 -5.25 20.55
C THR A 2 10.83 -4.83 19.35
N LEU A 3 11.99 -5.45 19.16
CA LEU A 3 12.94 -5.19 18.07
C LEU A 3 12.33 -5.22 16.65
N LEU A 4 11.12 -5.75 16.51
CA LEU A 4 10.37 -5.83 15.26
C LEU A 4 9.68 -4.50 14.92
N GLU A 5 9.23 -3.74 15.92
CA GLU A 5 8.60 -2.43 15.76
C GLU A 5 9.62 -1.41 15.22
N ASP A 6 10.86 -1.45 15.69
CA ASP A 6 11.96 -0.55 15.25
C ASP A 6 12.42 -0.79 13.79
N ARG A 7 11.96 -1.88 13.16
CA ARG A 7 12.31 -2.29 11.78
C ARG A 7 11.09 -2.44 10.88
N THR A 8 9.97 -1.86 11.27
CA THR A 8 8.72 -1.87 10.50
C THR A 8 8.33 -0.44 10.15
N ALA A 9 7.78 -0.24 8.96
CA ALA A 9 7.12 1.00 8.57
C ALA A 9 5.81 0.65 7.85
N VAL A 10 4.73 1.37 8.18
CA VAL A 10 3.41 1.14 7.59
C VAL A 10 3.04 2.32 6.71
N PHE A 11 2.61 2.00 5.48
CA PHE A 11 2.16 2.99 4.51
C PHE A 11 0.74 2.65 4.04
N ILE A 12 -0.08 3.68 3.83
CA ILE A 12 -1.40 3.56 3.21
C ILE A 12 -1.37 4.30 1.88
N VAL A 13 -1.56 3.57 0.78
CA VAL A 13 -1.70 4.15 -0.56
C VAL A 13 -3.17 4.09 -0.98
N ARG A 14 -3.73 5.24 -1.35
CA ARG A 14 -5.08 5.36 -1.93
C ARG A 14 -4.95 5.83 -3.36
N ILE A 15 -5.70 5.23 -4.28
CA ILE A 15 -5.77 5.61 -5.70
C ILE A 15 -7.24 5.72 -6.09
N TRP A 16 -7.63 6.79 -6.75
CA TRP A 16 -9.00 7.03 -7.20
C TRP A 16 -9.03 7.77 -8.53
N CYS A 17 -10.12 7.61 -9.28
CA CYS A 17 -10.40 8.44 -10.46
C CYS A 17 -11.22 9.66 -10.05
N GLU A 18 -10.82 10.86 -10.48
CA GLU A 18 -11.69 12.02 -10.49
C GLU A 18 -12.63 11.90 -11.69
N ARG A 19 -13.95 12.01 -11.46
CA ARG A 19 -14.90 12.17 -12.55
C ARG A 19 -14.73 13.57 -13.11
N GLY A 20 -14.43 13.68 -14.40
CA GLY A 20 -14.49 14.96 -15.09
C GLY A 20 -15.95 15.36 -15.33
N ASP A 21 -16.28 16.64 -15.11
CA ASP A 21 -17.58 17.20 -15.47
C ASP A 21 -17.65 17.40 -16.99
N GLY A 22 -17.98 16.34 -17.74
CA GLY A 22 -18.26 16.42 -19.17
C GLY A 22 -18.04 15.11 -19.93
N GLU A 23 -18.82 14.90 -21.00
CA GLU A 23 -18.77 13.71 -21.89
C GLU A 23 -17.39 13.43 -22.51
N SER A 24 -16.50 14.43 -22.54
CA SER A 24 -15.13 14.34 -23.11
C SER A 24 -14.02 14.59 -22.08
N ALA A 25 -14.33 14.70 -20.79
CA ALA A 25 -13.30 14.91 -19.79
C ALA A 25 -12.60 13.58 -19.48
N ALA A 26 -11.33 13.46 -19.87
CA ALA A 26 -10.52 12.29 -19.52
C ALA A 26 -10.58 12.06 -18.01
N SER A 27 -10.96 10.85 -17.59
CA SER A 27 -10.93 10.48 -16.16
C SER A 27 -9.49 10.54 -15.69
N GLU A 28 -9.14 11.58 -14.94
CA GLU A 28 -7.80 11.75 -14.39
C GLU A 28 -7.73 11.04 -13.05
N TRP A 29 -6.75 10.16 -12.87
CA TRP A 29 -6.56 9.50 -11.59
C TRP A 29 -5.70 10.37 -10.66
N ARG A 30 -5.87 10.10 -9.37
CA ARG A 30 -5.15 10.73 -8.27
C ARG A 30 -4.74 9.66 -7.29
N GLY A 31 -3.68 9.95 -6.55
CA GLY A 31 -3.26 9.13 -5.43
C GLY A 31 -2.93 9.93 -4.19
N SER A 32 -2.92 9.25 -3.05
CA SER A 32 -2.27 9.74 -1.83
C SER A 32 -1.51 8.59 -1.17
N VAL A 33 -0.38 8.92 -0.57
CA VAL A 33 0.39 7.99 0.27
C VAL A 33 0.59 8.64 1.64
N GLU A 34 0.42 7.84 2.68
CA GLU A 34 0.54 8.24 4.08
C GLU A 34 1.47 7.28 4.82
N HIS A 35 2.44 7.81 5.55
CA HIS A 35 3.24 7.04 6.50
C HIS A 35 2.54 7.09 7.87
N VAL A 36 2.12 5.93 8.37
CA VAL A 36 1.24 5.84 9.55
C VAL A 36 1.92 6.40 10.81
N ASP A 37 3.20 6.09 11.01
CA ASP A 37 3.87 6.46 12.26
C ASP A 37 4.17 7.96 12.35
N SER A 38 4.49 8.62 11.23
CA SER A 38 4.73 10.07 11.20
C SER A 38 3.47 10.89 10.93
N GLY A 39 2.39 10.27 10.44
CA GLY A 39 1.20 10.95 9.95
C GLY A 39 1.42 11.81 8.69
N GLN A 40 2.63 11.76 8.09
CA GLN A 40 2.92 12.51 6.87
C GLN A 40 2.14 11.93 5.70
N ARG A 41 1.52 12.81 4.91
CA ARG A 41 0.73 12.43 3.74
C ARG A 41 1.04 13.35 2.58
N VAL A 42 1.15 12.76 1.39
CA VAL A 42 1.30 13.49 0.13
C VAL A 42 0.28 13.01 -0.90
N PHE A 43 -0.11 13.90 -1.80
CA PHE A 43 -0.94 13.60 -2.96
C PHE A 43 -0.06 13.51 -4.20
N PHE A 44 -0.37 12.60 -5.13
CA PHE A 44 0.43 12.37 -6.33
C PHE A 44 -0.42 12.08 -7.56
N ARG A 45 0.19 12.25 -8.73
CA ARG A 45 -0.37 11.92 -10.06
C ARG A 45 0.50 10.94 -10.86
N HIS A 46 1.64 10.53 -10.29
CA HIS A 46 2.59 9.58 -10.87
C HIS A 46 2.98 8.56 -9.80
N LEU A 47 3.04 7.28 -10.15
CA LEU A 47 3.32 6.21 -9.18
C LEU A 47 4.73 6.28 -8.59
N ASP A 48 5.69 6.86 -9.33
CA ASP A 48 7.08 7.03 -8.85
C ASP A 48 7.16 7.88 -7.58
N ALA A 49 6.23 8.81 -7.39
CA ALA A 49 6.13 9.64 -6.19
C ALA A 49 5.90 8.81 -4.91
N VAL A 50 5.30 7.61 -5.02
CA VAL A 50 5.14 6.70 -3.87
C VAL A 50 6.50 6.18 -3.43
N GLN A 51 7.35 5.79 -4.37
CA GLN A 51 8.69 5.29 -4.07
C GLN A 51 9.56 6.40 -3.47
N GLU A 52 9.53 7.59 -4.06
CA GLU A 52 10.23 8.77 -3.55
C GLU A 52 9.80 9.12 -2.12
N PHE A 53 8.51 9.01 -1.82
CA PHE A 53 7.97 9.23 -0.48
C PHE A 53 8.43 8.16 0.53
N MET A 54 8.36 6.87 0.17
CA MET A 54 8.65 5.78 1.11
C MET A 54 10.15 5.64 1.43
N LYS A 55 11.03 5.99 0.47
CA LYS A 55 12.48 5.80 0.58
C LYS A 55 13.13 6.37 1.86
N PRO A 56 12.95 7.65 2.22
CA PRO A 56 13.56 8.21 3.43
C PRO A 56 13.06 7.52 4.72
N HIS A 57 11.79 7.13 4.77
CA HIS A 57 11.23 6.42 5.93
C HIS A 57 11.84 5.02 6.11
N LEU A 58 12.04 4.31 5.00
CA LEU A 58 12.61 2.97 5.03
C LEU A 58 14.12 2.98 5.31
N GLN A 59 14.84 3.97 4.80
CA GLN A 59 16.23 4.21 5.19
C GLN A 59 16.35 4.52 6.70
N GLY A 60 15.40 5.26 7.26
CA GLY A 60 15.35 5.58 8.69
C GLY A 60 15.27 4.35 9.61
N ILE A 61 14.72 3.23 9.12
CA ILE A 61 14.63 1.96 9.86
C ILE A 61 15.67 0.91 9.41
N GLY A 62 16.68 1.33 8.64
CA GLY A 62 17.79 0.48 8.20
C GLY A 62 17.50 -0.38 6.98
N ILE A 63 16.40 -0.15 6.26
CA ILE A 63 16.14 -0.79 4.96
C ILE A 63 16.81 0.07 3.88
N ASP A 64 18.01 -0.35 3.49
CA ASP A 64 18.80 0.38 2.51
C ASP A 64 18.25 0.15 1.10
N ALA A 65 17.94 1.25 0.41
CA ALA A 65 17.37 1.22 -0.94
C ALA A 65 18.29 0.55 -1.97
N GLN A 66 19.59 0.45 -1.69
CA GLN A 66 20.55 -0.27 -2.52
C GLN A 66 20.42 -1.80 -2.46
N GLN A 67 19.71 -2.37 -1.47
CA GLN A 67 19.58 -3.84 -1.32
C GLN A 67 18.55 -4.47 -2.28
N ARG A 68 18.25 -3.85 -3.42
CA ARG A 68 17.33 -4.37 -4.46
C ARG A 68 15.90 -4.66 -3.98
N PHE A 69 15.56 -4.34 -2.74
CA PHE A 69 14.20 -4.48 -2.18
C PHE A 69 13.17 -3.81 -3.10
N TRP A 70 13.48 -2.61 -3.57
CA TRP A 70 12.60 -1.82 -4.43
C TRP A 70 12.46 -2.35 -5.85
N GLU A 71 13.57 -2.73 -6.49
CA GLU A 71 13.55 -3.37 -7.81
C GLU A 71 12.79 -4.71 -7.77
N ARG A 72 12.79 -5.40 -6.63
CA ARG A 72 12.07 -6.66 -6.44
C ARG A 72 10.56 -6.47 -6.25
N ILE A 73 10.11 -5.35 -5.67
CA ILE A 73 8.68 -5.03 -5.60
C ILE A 73 8.15 -4.64 -6.99
N SER A 74 8.93 -3.90 -7.79
CA SER A 74 8.49 -3.50 -9.14
C SER A 74 8.45 -4.68 -10.12
N THR A 75 9.45 -5.57 -10.08
CA THR A 75 9.51 -6.73 -11.00
C THR A 75 8.40 -7.76 -10.77
N VAL A 76 7.86 -7.89 -9.55
CA VAL A 76 6.72 -8.80 -9.28
C VAL A 76 5.43 -8.36 -9.99
N ILE A 77 5.32 -7.08 -10.38
CA ILE A 77 4.15 -6.59 -11.14
C ILE A 77 4.31 -6.84 -12.65
N GLU A 78 5.55 -6.85 -13.16
CA GLU A 78 5.83 -7.03 -14.59
C GLU A 78 5.89 -8.50 -15.04
N ASP A 79 6.13 -9.46 -14.13
CA ASP A 79 6.31 -10.87 -14.47
C ASP A 79 5.02 -11.73 -14.31
N ALA A 80 3.84 -11.09 -14.24
CA ALA A 80 2.59 -11.82 -14.39
C ALA A 80 2.40 -12.12 -15.89
N PRO A 81 2.53 -13.39 -16.36
CA PRO A 81 2.21 -13.69 -17.74
C PRO A 81 0.75 -13.32 -17.97
N ALA A 82 0.51 -12.50 -18.99
CA ALA A 82 -0.81 -12.02 -19.43
C ALA A 82 -1.75 -13.14 -19.95
N ALA A 83 -1.58 -14.38 -19.50
CA ALA A 83 -2.25 -15.56 -20.00
C ALA A 83 -2.52 -16.59 -18.88
N ALA A 84 -3.21 -16.18 -17.82
CA ALA A 84 -3.99 -17.12 -17.03
C ALA A 84 -5.32 -16.45 -16.72
N ALA A 85 -6.33 -16.86 -17.48
CA ALA A 85 -7.71 -16.44 -17.33
C ALA A 85 -8.14 -16.43 -15.87
N LEU A 86 -8.82 -15.35 -15.51
CA LEU A 86 -9.50 -15.08 -14.25
C LEU A 86 -10.35 -16.29 -13.82
N ALA A 87 -9.76 -17.20 -13.03
CA ALA A 87 -10.55 -17.93 -12.05
C ALA A 87 -10.76 -16.98 -10.87
N PRO A 88 -12.01 -16.76 -10.39
CA PRO A 88 -12.24 -15.88 -9.26
C PRO A 88 -11.55 -16.45 -8.03
N VAL A 89 -10.43 -15.83 -7.63
CA VAL A 89 -9.85 -16.06 -6.31
C VAL A 89 -10.79 -15.43 -5.30
N THR A 90 -11.66 -16.26 -4.70
CA THR A 90 -12.43 -15.88 -3.53
C THR A 90 -11.48 -15.74 -2.34
N VAL A 91 -11.02 -14.52 -2.09
CA VAL A 91 -10.33 -14.19 -0.84
C VAL A 91 -11.37 -14.29 0.28
N ARG A 92 -11.29 -15.36 1.08
CA ARG A 92 -12.12 -15.52 2.26
C ARG A 92 -11.60 -14.60 3.35
N VAL A 93 -12.25 -13.46 3.54
CA VAL A 93 -12.02 -12.61 4.71
C VAL A 93 -12.66 -13.31 5.91
N GLU A 94 -11.83 -13.96 6.72
CA GLU A 94 -12.25 -14.51 7.99
C GLU A 94 -12.53 -13.36 8.98
N SER A 95 -13.80 -13.24 9.38
CA SER A 95 -14.26 -12.22 10.32
C SER A 95 -13.66 -12.48 11.71
N PRO A 96 -13.24 -11.44 12.45
CA PRO A 96 -12.65 -11.63 13.77
C PRO A 96 -13.67 -12.22 14.76
N THR A 97 -13.26 -13.29 15.45
CA THR A 97 -14.04 -13.93 16.51
C THR A 97 -14.31 -12.96 17.65
N VAL A 98 -15.59 -12.62 17.87
CA VAL A 98 -16.03 -11.84 19.03
C VAL A 98 -15.90 -12.71 20.28
N ILE A 99 -14.92 -12.42 21.13
CA ILE A 99 -14.78 -13.05 22.45
C ILE A 99 -15.81 -12.40 23.39
N THR A 100 -16.92 -13.10 23.67
CA THR A 100 -17.88 -12.66 24.68
C THR A 100 -17.37 -12.97 26.09
N ALA A 101 -17.12 -11.92 26.88
CA ALA A 101 -16.76 -12.03 28.29
C ALA A 101 -17.91 -12.65 29.12
N ARG A 102 -17.66 -13.80 29.75
CA ARG A 102 -18.58 -14.40 30.74
C ARG A 102 -18.53 -13.59 32.04
N LYS A 103 -19.64 -12.95 32.40
CA LYS A 103 -19.83 -12.29 33.70
C LYS A 103 -20.12 -13.37 34.75
N ARG A 104 -19.17 -13.58 35.67
CA ARG A 104 -19.36 -14.43 36.86
C ARG A 104 -20.41 -13.80 37.78
N ARG A 105 -21.44 -14.57 38.14
CA ARG A 105 -22.16 -14.46 39.41
C ARG A 105 -22.71 -15.83 39.77
#